data_AF-A0A529TSM3-F1
#
_entry.id   AF-A0A529TSM3-F1
#
_cell.length_a   1.000
_cell.length_b   1.000
_cell.length_c   1.000
_cell.angle_alpha   90.00
_cell.angle_beta   90.00
_cell.angle_gamma   90.00
#
_symmetry.space_group_name_H-M   'P 1'
#
loop_
_entity.id
_entity.type
_entity.pdbx_description
1 polymer ?
#
loop_
_entity_poly.entity_id
_entity_poly.type
_entity_poly.pdbx_seq_one_letter_code
_entity_poly.pdbx_strand_id
1 'polypeptide(L)' 'YKSLKTALKAEIDEDAWQTLYSDTSRPFPRPANERIAVKVINHFGDEVLKVFGV' A
#
# COMPACT_ATOMS: atom_id res chain seq x y z
N TYR A 1 -9.78 -4.59 16.28
CA TYR A 1 -9.46 -3.16 16.46
C TYR A 1 -8.66 -2.85 17.73
N LYS A 2 -8.92 -3.49 18.89
CA LYS A 2 -8.14 -3.27 20.13
C LYS A 2 -6.77 -3.96 20.14
N SER A 3 -6.69 -5.14 19.53
CA SER A 3 -5.50 -6.01 19.52
C SER A 3 -4.39 -5.54 18.56
N LEU A 4 -4.73 -4.78 17.50
CA LEU A 4 -3.74 -4.24 16.55
C LEU A 4 -3.01 -3.01 17.13
N LYS A 5 -3.72 -2.21 17.94
CA LYS A 5 -3.19 -0.99 18.58
C LYS A 5 -2.18 -1.27 19.70
N THR A 6 -2.19 -2.47 20.27
CA THR A 6 -1.24 -2.87 21.33
C THR A 6 0.05 -3.50 20.77
N ALA A 7 0.00 -4.07 19.56
CA ALA A 7 1.16 -4.72 18.93
C ALA A 7 2.16 -3.71 18.33
N LEU A 8 1.67 -2.59 17.83
CA LEU A 8 2.48 -1.50 17.27
C LEU A 8 2.66 -0.42 18.35
N LYS A 9 3.72 -0.52 19.15
CA LYS A 9 4.22 0.51 20.10
C LYS A 9 4.69 1.80 19.40
N ALA A 10 4.00 2.26 18.37
CA ALA A 10 4.26 3.51 17.70
C ALA A 10 2.96 4.32 17.78
N GLU A 11 3.06 5.59 18.17
CA GLU A 11 1.98 6.55 18.01
C GLU A 11 1.52 6.46 16.56
N ILE A 12 0.34 5.87 16.34
CA ILE A 12 -0.27 5.85 15.02
C ILE A 12 -0.70 7.29 14.79
N ASP A 13 0.11 8.01 14.02
CA ASP A 13 -0.26 9.31 13.48
C ASP A 13 -1.56 9.14 12.70
N GLU A 14 -2.62 9.76 13.22
CA GLU A 14 -3.98 9.58 12.72
C GLU A 14 -4.11 10.19 11.31
N ASP A 15 -3.36 11.25 11.00
CA ASP A 15 -3.29 11.82 9.66
C ASP A 15 -2.59 10.85 8.70
N ALA A 16 -1.46 10.26 9.14
CA ALA A 16 -0.78 9.23 8.34
C ALA A 16 -1.68 8.01 8.10
N TRP A 17 -2.47 7.60 9.09
CA TRP A 17 -3.43 6.50 8.98
C TRP A 17 -4.55 6.83 7.99
N GLN A 18 -5.12 8.03 8.03
CA GLN A 18 -6.13 8.46 7.04
C GLN A 18 -5.56 8.45 5.63
N THR A 19 -4.29 8.82 5.42
CA THR A 19 -3.68 8.75 4.08
C THR A 19 -3.43 7.33 3.57
N LEU A 20 -3.32 6.34 4.47
CA LEU A 20 -3.14 4.93 4.10
C LEU A 20 -4.45 4.26 3.67
N TYR A 21 -5.59 4.75 4.15
CA TYR A 21 -6.93 4.27 3.80
C TYR A 21 -7.60 5.16 2.75
N SER A 22 -6.88 5.49 1.67
CA SER A 22 -7.42 6.20 0.51
C SER A 22 -7.53 5.27 -0.70
N ASP A 23 -8.58 5.42 -1.49
CA ASP A 23 -8.76 4.80 -2.80
C ASP A 23 -7.95 5.51 -3.91
N THR A 24 -7.42 6.69 -3.61
CA THR A 24 -6.64 7.50 -4.53
C THR A 24 -5.15 7.26 -4.33
N SER A 25 -4.49 6.73 -5.37
CA SER A 25 -3.04 6.52 -5.36
C SER A 25 -2.27 7.85 -5.38
N ARG A 26 -1.13 7.90 -4.69
CA ARG A 26 -0.20 9.03 -4.80
C ARG A 26 0.44 9.03 -6.20
N PRO A 27 0.54 10.19 -6.88
CA PRO A 27 1.19 10.27 -8.18
C PRO A 27 2.67 9.91 -8.06
N PHE A 28 3.19 9.25 -9.09
CA PHE A 28 4.61 8.90 -9.19
C PHE A 28 5.12 9.15 -10.61
N PRO A 29 6.40 9.52 -10.78
CA PRO A 29 6.96 9.78 -12.10
C PRO A 29 7.00 8.51 -12.94
N ARG A 30 6.87 8.66 -14.26
CA ARG A 30 6.98 7.54 -15.21
C ARG A 30 8.37 6.89 -15.06
N PRO A 31 8.46 5.57 -14.86
CA PRO A 31 9.74 4.90 -14.72
C PRO A 31 10.51 4.90 -16.05
N ALA A 32 11.83 5.08 -15.98
CA ALA A 32 12.70 5.18 -17.16
C ALA A 32 12.72 3.90 -18.02
N ASN A 33 12.41 2.74 -17.43
CA ASN A 33 12.36 1.45 -18.11
C ASN A 33 10.97 1.11 -18.67
N GLU A 34 10.02 2.06 -18.62
CA GLU A 34 8.62 1.93 -19.05
C GLU A 34 7.90 0.69 -18.52
N ARG A 35 8.26 0.22 -17.33
CA ARG A 35 7.64 -0.94 -16.70
C ARG A 35 7.15 -0.62 -15.30
N ILE A 36 5.93 -1.03 -14.98
CA ILE A 36 5.30 -0.91 -13.67
C ILE A 36 5.06 -2.31 -13.12
N ALA A 37 5.54 -2.60 -11.91
CA ALA A 37 5.16 -3.79 -11.17
C ALA A 37 3.93 -3.48 -10.30
N VAL A 38 2.85 -4.21 -10.50
CA VAL A 38 1.63 -4.15 -9.69
C VAL A 38 1.61 -5.38 -8.80
N LYS A 39 1.55 -5.15 -7.48
CA LYS A 39 1.42 -6.19 -6.46
C LYS A 39 0.03 -6.09 -5.84
N VAL A 40 -0.74 -7.16 -5.92
CA VAL A 40 -2.09 -7.27 -5.33
C VAL A 40 -2.01 -8.28 -4.21
N ILE A 41 -2.55 -7.91 -3.05
CA ILE A 41 -2.61 -8.77 -1.87
C ILE A 41 -4.07 -8.83 -1.45
N ASN A 42 -4.63 -10.03 -1.30
CA ASN A 42 -5.99 -10.20 -0.85
C ASN A 42 -6.07 -10.28 0.69
N HIS A 43 -7.30 -10.38 1.23
CA HIS A 43 -7.54 -10.46 2.66
C HIS A 43 -7.18 -11.83 3.29
N PHE A 44 -6.93 -12.86 2.48
CA PHE A 44 -6.39 -14.15 2.94
C PHE A 44 -4.87 -14.14 3.03
N GLY A 45 -4.22 -13.08 2.53
CA GLY A 45 -2.77 -12.96 2.46
C GLY A 45 -2.14 -13.53 1.19
N ASP A 46 -2.95 -13.95 0.21
CA ASP A 46 -2.41 -14.35 -1.10
C ASP A 46 -1.91 -13.12 -1.84
N GLU A 47 -0.73 -13.25 -2.44
CA GLU A 47 -0.10 -12.19 -3.20
C GLU A 47 0.03 -12.59 -4.67
N VAL A 48 -0.30 -11.66 -5.57
CA VAL A 48 -0.04 -11.77 -7.01
C VAL A 48 0.77 -10.55 -7.45
N LEU A 49 1.85 -10.79 -8.19
CA LEU A 49 2.65 -9.73 -8.80
C LEU A 49 2.61 -9.85 -10.32
N LYS A 50 2.40 -8.72 -11.00
CA LYS A 50 2.45 -8.64 -12.45
C LYS A 50 3.15 -7.37 -12.91
N VAL A 51 3.98 -7.49 -13.94
CA VAL A 51 4.66 -6.35 -14.57
C VAL A 51 3.88 -5.94 -15.82
N PHE A 52 3.65 -4.65 -15.98
CA PHE A 52 2.97 -4.02 -17.11
C PHE A 52 3.91 -3.02 -17.78
N GLY A 53 3.79 -2.86 -19.11
CA GLY A 53 4.39 -1.72 -19.81
C GLY A 53 3.58 -0.44 -19.57
N VAL A 54 4.25 0.71 -19.52
CA VAL A 54 3.62 2.04 -19.37
C VAL A 54 3.22 2.58 -20.73
#